data_AF-A0A3D4UMP5-F1
#
_entry.id   AF-A0A3D4UMP5-F1
#
_cell.length_a   1.000
_cell.length_b   1.000
_cell.length_c   1.000
_cell.angle_alpha   90.00
_cell.angle_beta   90.00
_cell.angle_gamma   90.00
#
_symmetry.space_group_name_H-M   'P 1'
#
loop_
_entity.id
_entity.type
_entity.pdbx_description
1 polymer ?
#
loop_
_entity_poly.entity_id
_entity_poly.type
_entity_poly.pdbx_seq_one_letter_code
_entity_poly.pdbx_strand_id
1 'polypeptide(L)'
;MVRPNTQTEHSTFSNEAVICVRQAQAAVSDLLTGAGLGGARPTEVGRILGVDKTLAWKMSRFSESADLIKAVKHIPGPGGVEIMLKAAQEAGVGNDRIEAVRRADLAFREFIRQRAGDRRSFEAMLAAGGHDERIELEERKAYYQSGSAIWGVRAKMQMLTLCLRPSATMPDRIDVLQLSGFLDFERLRADVPWIIRRLWTSDTEAEGDTSFKRTPLCPEAATGNALPLVPEFCTQPLPAINQFKGDNGVIYDEIAPGAVGKDGSVTCITGELYTGAIPLHRSPENTFGRYELVLRTPVESVLFDIYLHEDLRHFSDFKYSVFGLLEDRPGVGVGKSHDRPVMPAQDAMRLGQPAIIQSNRFGEQPRLVEYALERAGWESIDAFRGYRSELEYPATPWCLTMECDIAQA
;
A
#
# COMPACT_ATOMS: atom_id res chain seq x y z
N MET A 1 4.54 11.32 34.83
CA MET A 1 3.24 10.85 34.32
C MET A 1 3.49 9.61 33.49
N VAL A 2 3.19 8.43 34.05
CA VAL A 2 3.30 7.14 33.35
C VAL A 2 2.20 7.12 32.28
N ARG A 3 2.57 7.06 30.99
CA ARG A 3 1.59 6.86 29.91
C ARG A 3 0.90 5.51 30.16
N PRO A 4 -0.44 5.42 30.12
CA PRO A 4 -1.12 4.14 30.20
C PRO A 4 -0.57 3.19 29.13
N ASN A 5 -0.37 1.94 29.50
CA ASN A 5 0.21 0.92 28.64
C ASN A 5 -0.82 0.56 27.55
N THR A 6 -0.72 1.19 26.38
CA THR A 6 -1.65 1.03 25.24
C THR A 6 -1.80 -0.42 24.78
N GLN A 7 -0.80 -1.28 25.00
CA GLN A 7 -0.90 -2.72 24.76
C GLN A 7 -1.92 -3.41 25.67
N THR A 8 -2.07 -2.96 26.91
CA THR A 8 -3.02 -3.55 27.86
C THR A 8 -4.45 -3.22 27.45
N GLU A 9 -4.74 -1.99 27.04
CA GLU A 9 -6.09 -1.56 26.63
C GLU A 9 -6.54 -2.19 25.28
N HIS A 10 -5.64 -2.30 24.30
CA HIS A 10 -5.94 -3.01 23.05
C HIS A 10 -6.24 -4.50 23.28
N SER A 11 -5.56 -5.13 24.24
CA SER A 11 -5.85 -6.52 24.63
C SER A 11 -7.22 -6.64 25.30
N THR A 12 -7.65 -5.64 26.08
CA THR A 12 -8.95 -5.62 26.76
C THR A 12 -10.11 -5.50 25.77
N PHE A 13 -10.06 -4.54 24.84
CA PHE A 13 -11.11 -4.40 23.81
C PHE A 13 -11.21 -5.66 22.95
N SER A 14 -10.07 -6.18 22.48
CA SER A 14 -10.05 -7.37 21.62
C SER A 14 -10.66 -8.58 22.33
N ASN A 15 -10.32 -8.79 23.60
CA ASN A 15 -10.88 -9.87 24.41
C ASN A 15 -12.39 -9.70 24.64
N GLU A 16 -12.84 -8.49 24.99
CA GLU A 16 -14.27 -8.21 25.19
C GLU A 16 -15.09 -8.39 23.91
N ALA A 17 -14.55 -7.94 22.77
CA ALA A 17 -15.18 -8.10 21.47
C ALA A 17 -15.28 -9.58 21.08
N VAL A 18 -14.21 -10.37 21.32
CA VAL A 18 -14.20 -11.82 21.11
C VAL A 18 -15.29 -12.49 21.94
N ILE A 19 -15.37 -12.18 23.24
CA ILE A 19 -16.38 -12.75 24.14
C ILE A 19 -17.78 -12.41 23.64
N CYS A 20 -18.02 -11.14 23.29
CA CYS A 20 -19.33 -10.67 22.84
C CYS A 20 -19.78 -11.36 21.54
N VAL A 21 -18.90 -11.44 20.54
CA VAL A 21 -19.20 -12.15 19.27
C VAL A 21 -19.44 -13.64 19.52
N ARG A 22 -18.63 -14.30 20.35
CA ARG A 22 -18.76 -15.72 20.66
C ARG A 22 -20.07 -16.03 21.40
N GLN A 23 -20.51 -15.18 22.31
CA GLN A 23 -21.80 -15.32 22.99
C GLN A 23 -22.98 -15.23 22.01
N ALA A 24 -22.93 -14.29 21.06
CA ALA A 24 -23.93 -14.20 20.00
C ALA A 24 -23.91 -15.42 19.07
N GLN A 25 -22.73 -15.91 18.66
CA GLN A 25 -22.60 -17.14 17.88
C GLN A 25 -23.17 -18.36 18.62
N ALA A 26 -22.86 -18.50 19.91
CA ALA A 26 -23.35 -19.62 20.73
C ALA A 26 -24.89 -19.61 20.81
N ALA A 27 -25.50 -18.45 21.07
CA ALA A 27 -26.96 -18.34 21.12
C ALA A 27 -27.61 -18.70 19.77
N VAL A 28 -27.03 -18.25 18.64
CA VAL A 28 -27.53 -18.59 17.30
C VAL A 28 -27.34 -20.08 16.99
N SER A 29 -26.21 -20.67 17.37
CA SER A 29 -25.94 -22.09 17.20
C SER A 29 -26.92 -22.96 18.02
N ASP A 30 -27.24 -22.55 19.25
CA ASP A 30 -28.21 -23.23 20.10
C ASP A 30 -29.64 -23.10 19.56
N LEU A 31 -29.99 -21.95 18.98
CA LEU A 31 -31.27 -21.75 18.29
C LEU A 31 -31.40 -22.72 17.10
N LEU A 32 -30.38 -22.79 16.24
CA LEU A 32 -30.37 -23.69 15.08
C LEU A 32 -30.41 -25.15 15.51
N THR A 33 -29.62 -25.54 16.50
CA THR A 33 -29.65 -26.89 17.07
C THR A 33 -31.03 -27.21 17.64
N GLY A 34 -31.66 -26.23 18.29
CA GLY A 34 -33.01 -26.36 18.83
C GLY A 34 -34.11 -26.53 17.78
N ALA A 35 -33.90 -26.02 16.57
CA ALA A 35 -34.75 -26.26 15.42
C ALA A 35 -34.44 -27.59 14.69
N GLY A 36 -33.50 -28.40 15.20
CA GLY A 36 -33.03 -29.61 14.52
C GLY A 36 -32.10 -29.33 13.33
N LEU A 37 -31.49 -28.14 13.29
CA LEU A 37 -30.68 -27.62 12.17
C LEU A 37 -29.21 -27.41 12.55
N GLY A 38 -28.72 -28.06 13.62
CA GLY A 38 -27.32 -27.98 14.00
C GLY A 38 -26.41 -28.50 12.87
N GLY A 39 -25.55 -27.62 12.32
CA GLY A 39 -24.67 -27.95 11.20
C GLY A 39 -25.39 -28.16 9.85
N ALA A 40 -26.67 -27.78 9.74
CA ALA A 40 -27.43 -27.88 8.51
C ALA A 40 -26.92 -26.88 7.46
N ARG A 41 -27.04 -27.24 6.18
CA ARG A 41 -26.64 -26.33 5.10
C ARG A 41 -27.55 -25.10 5.07
N PRO A 42 -27.05 -23.91 4.67
CA PRO A 42 -27.87 -22.70 4.55
C PRO A 42 -29.19 -22.88 3.79
N THR A 43 -29.18 -23.70 2.73
CA THR A 43 -30.36 -24.01 1.93
C THR A 43 -31.40 -24.82 2.69
N GLU A 44 -30.98 -25.70 3.59
CA GLU A 44 -31.85 -26.50 4.45
C GLU A 44 -32.45 -25.62 5.55
N VAL A 45 -31.65 -24.75 6.14
CA VAL A 45 -32.11 -23.74 7.12
C VAL A 45 -33.22 -22.88 6.52
N GLY A 46 -33.00 -22.33 5.32
CA GLY A 46 -34.00 -21.52 4.63
C GLY A 46 -35.29 -22.29 4.32
N ARG A 47 -35.16 -23.55 3.85
CA ARG A 47 -36.31 -24.40 3.52
C ARG A 47 -37.13 -24.80 4.74
N ILE A 48 -36.48 -25.18 5.84
CA ILE A 48 -37.14 -25.72 7.03
C ILE A 48 -37.77 -24.60 7.86
N LEU A 49 -37.10 -23.46 7.98
CA LEU A 49 -37.61 -22.31 8.73
C LEU A 49 -38.45 -21.35 7.88
N GLY A 50 -38.53 -21.54 6.57
CA GLY A 50 -39.30 -20.65 5.68
C GLY A 50 -38.72 -19.24 5.57
N VAL A 51 -37.42 -19.06 5.82
CA VAL A 51 -36.72 -17.77 5.68
C VAL A 51 -36.02 -17.66 4.33
N ASP A 52 -35.76 -16.44 3.87
CA ASP A 52 -35.09 -16.23 2.59
C ASP A 52 -33.65 -16.76 2.58
N LYS A 53 -33.17 -17.13 1.40
CA LYS A 53 -31.85 -17.74 1.19
C LYS A 53 -30.70 -16.87 1.71
N THR A 54 -30.81 -15.55 1.64
CA THR A 54 -29.76 -14.63 2.08
C THR A 54 -29.67 -14.59 3.60
N LEU A 55 -30.82 -14.50 4.28
CA LEU A 55 -30.88 -14.54 5.75
C LEU A 55 -30.39 -15.89 6.30
N ALA A 56 -30.83 -17.00 5.70
CA ALA A 56 -30.37 -18.33 6.09
C ALA A 56 -28.84 -18.48 5.94
N TRP A 57 -28.29 -18.02 4.81
CA TRP A 57 -26.84 -18.03 4.56
C TRP A 57 -26.07 -17.18 5.57
N LYS A 58 -26.56 -15.98 5.88
CA LYS A 58 -25.96 -15.09 6.88
C LYS A 58 -25.94 -15.74 8.27
N MET A 59 -27.05 -16.34 8.69
CA MET A 59 -27.15 -16.98 10.01
C MET A 59 -26.23 -18.20 10.14
N SER A 60 -26.23 -19.11 9.15
CA SER A 60 -25.32 -20.27 9.14
C SER A 60 -23.85 -19.84 9.12
N ARG A 61 -23.48 -18.86 8.28
CA ARG A 61 -22.09 -18.37 8.22
C ARG A 61 -21.67 -17.68 9.50
N PHE A 62 -22.57 -16.93 10.13
CA PHE A 62 -22.28 -16.32 11.42
C PHE A 62 -22.04 -17.37 12.50
N SER A 63 -22.88 -18.40 12.63
CA SER A 63 -22.72 -19.42 13.68
C SER A 63 -21.51 -20.33 13.49
N GLU A 64 -21.11 -20.62 12.25
CA GLU A 64 -20.06 -21.60 11.95
C GLU A 64 -18.66 -20.99 11.80
N SER A 65 -18.55 -19.67 11.62
CA SER A 65 -17.26 -19.04 11.33
C SER A 65 -16.32 -19.08 12.54
N ALA A 66 -15.18 -19.77 12.37
CA ALA A 66 -14.10 -19.76 13.35
C ALA A 66 -13.40 -18.40 13.43
N ASP A 67 -13.27 -17.72 12.29
CA ASP A 67 -12.73 -16.37 12.15
C ASP A 67 -13.81 -15.33 12.51
N LEU A 68 -13.54 -14.56 13.57
CA LEU A 68 -14.48 -13.59 14.13
C LEU A 68 -14.70 -12.39 13.20
N ILE A 69 -13.68 -11.97 12.45
CA ILE A 69 -13.79 -10.86 11.51
C ILE A 69 -14.75 -11.25 10.38
N LYS A 70 -14.59 -12.48 9.86
CA LYS A 70 -15.51 -13.03 8.87
C LYS A 70 -16.91 -13.23 9.45
N ALA A 71 -17.02 -13.70 10.69
CA ALA A 71 -18.32 -13.89 11.36
C ALA A 71 -19.12 -12.59 11.41
N VAL A 72 -18.51 -11.50 11.89
CA VAL A 72 -19.20 -10.22 12.11
C VAL A 72 -19.82 -9.66 10.83
N LYS A 73 -19.22 -9.89 9.66
CA LYS A 73 -19.79 -9.47 8.36
C LYS A 73 -21.11 -10.15 8.02
N HIS A 74 -21.36 -11.33 8.56
CA HIS A 74 -22.56 -12.11 8.29
C HIS A 74 -23.71 -11.81 9.25
N ILE A 75 -23.51 -11.01 10.30
CA ILE A 75 -24.56 -10.70 11.27
C ILE A 75 -25.72 -9.96 10.58
N PRO A 76 -26.98 -10.42 10.71
CA PRO A 76 -28.11 -9.70 10.16
C PRO A 76 -28.41 -8.37 10.89
N GLY A 77 -29.14 -7.49 10.21
CA GLY A 77 -29.75 -6.32 10.87
C GLY A 77 -30.85 -6.75 11.86
N PRO A 78 -31.35 -5.83 12.71
CA PRO A 78 -32.34 -6.16 13.75
C PRO A 78 -33.58 -6.86 13.20
N GLY A 79 -34.11 -6.38 12.07
CA GLY A 79 -35.25 -7.00 11.41
C GLY A 79 -34.99 -8.42 10.91
N GLY A 80 -33.77 -8.69 10.43
CA GLY A 80 -33.37 -10.05 10.00
C GLY A 80 -33.29 -11.02 11.18
N VAL A 81 -32.80 -10.56 12.33
CA VAL A 81 -32.78 -11.37 13.56
C VAL A 81 -34.20 -11.70 13.99
N GLU A 82 -35.11 -10.72 14.06
CA GLU A 82 -36.50 -10.97 14.46
C GLU A 82 -37.26 -11.90 13.50
N ILE A 83 -37.03 -11.78 12.18
CA ILE A 83 -37.60 -12.73 11.20
C ILE A 83 -37.14 -14.17 11.52
N MET A 84 -35.85 -14.36 11.79
CA MET A 84 -35.29 -15.66 12.12
C MET A 84 -35.86 -16.22 13.42
N LEU A 85 -36.03 -15.37 14.45
CA LEU A 85 -36.59 -15.78 15.74
C LEU A 85 -38.06 -16.18 15.64
N LYS A 86 -38.86 -15.43 14.89
CA LYS A 86 -40.25 -15.78 14.62
C LYS A 86 -40.36 -17.12 13.91
N ALA A 87 -39.54 -17.33 12.88
CA ALA A 87 -39.49 -18.58 12.13
C ALA A 87 -39.07 -19.78 13.01
N ALA A 88 -38.07 -19.60 13.88
CA ALA A 88 -37.67 -20.62 14.84
C ALA A 88 -38.78 -20.93 15.86
N GLN A 89 -39.52 -19.92 16.31
CA GLN A 89 -40.67 -20.11 17.20
C GLN A 89 -41.78 -20.92 16.54
N GLU A 90 -42.12 -20.60 15.29
CA GLU A 90 -43.11 -21.34 14.49
C GLU A 90 -42.66 -22.79 14.24
N ALA A 91 -41.34 -23.03 14.17
CA ALA A 91 -40.75 -24.36 14.11
C ALA A 91 -40.69 -25.10 15.47
N GLY A 92 -41.25 -24.53 16.53
CA GLY A 92 -41.35 -25.17 17.85
C GLY A 92 -40.12 -25.02 18.75
N VAL A 93 -39.20 -24.10 18.43
CA VAL A 93 -38.06 -23.80 19.32
C VAL A 93 -38.55 -23.14 20.60
N GLY A 94 -38.08 -23.64 21.75
CA GLY A 94 -38.48 -23.13 23.06
C GLY A 94 -38.14 -21.65 23.28
N ASN A 95 -39.02 -20.94 23.98
CA ASN A 95 -38.90 -19.50 24.24
C ASN A 95 -37.57 -19.12 24.92
N ASP A 96 -36.99 -19.98 25.75
CA ASP A 96 -35.72 -19.69 26.43
C ASP A 96 -34.56 -19.48 25.45
N ARG A 97 -34.53 -20.25 24.34
CA ARG A 97 -33.51 -20.10 23.28
C ARG A 97 -33.74 -18.85 22.45
N ILE A 98 -35.00 -18.52 22.19
CA ILE A 98 -35.39 -17.30 21.47
C ILE A 98 -34.94 -16.06 22.28
N GLU A 99 -35.25 -16.04 23.58
CA GLU A 99 -34.84 -14.95 24.47
C GLU A 99 -33.33 -14.89 24.71
N ALA A 100 -32.63 -16.03 24.64
CA ALA A 100 -31.16 -16.04 24.66
C ALA A 100 -30.58 -15.30 23.45
N VAL A 101 -31.09 -15.54 22.24
CA VAL A 101 -30.63 -14.83 21.04
C VAL A 101 -30.98 -13.35 21.08
N ARG A 102 -32.20 -12.98 21.52
CA ARG A 102 -32.56 -11.55 21.68
C ARG A 102 -31.63 -10.82 22.63
N ARG A 103 -31.35 -11.42 23.80
CA ARG A 103 -30.41 -10.84 24.77
C ARG A 103 -29.00 -10.73 24.21
N ALA A 104 -28.53 -11.74 23.50
CA ALA A 104 -27.20 -11.72 22.88
C ALA A 104 -27.10 -10.67 21.76
N ASP A 105 -28.11 -10.56 20.90
CA ASP A 105 -28.17 -9.53 19.83
C ASP A 105 -28.23 -8.11 20.42
N LEU A 106 -29.06 -7.90 21.45
CA LEU A 106 -29.13 -6.61 22.15
C LEU A 106 -27.80 -6.25 22.81
N ALA A 107 -27.19 -7.19 23.55
CA ALA A 107 -25.91 -6.98 24.20
C ALA A 107 -24.80 -6.70 23.18
N PHE A 108 -24.80 -7.41 22.05
CA PHE A 108 -23.85 -7.20 20.97
C PHE A 108 -24.02 -5.84 20.29
N ARG A 109 -25.25 -5.43 19.98
CA ARG A 109 -25.52 -4.11 19.40
C ARG A 109 -25.16 -2.98 20.35
N GLU A 110 -25.47 -3.16 21.63
CA GLU A 110 -25.12 -2.19 22.66
C GLU A 110 -23.60 -2.09 22.83
N PHE A 111 -22.88 -3.22 22.80
CA PHE A 111 -21.43 -3.24 22.79
C PHE A 111 -20.85 -2.49 21.58
N ILE A 112 -21.34 -2.75 20.36
CA ILE A 112 -20.93 -2.02 19.15
C ILE A 112 -21.18 -0.52 19.35
N ARG A 113 -22.38 -0.14 19.75
CA ARG A 113 -22.78 1.26 19.91
C ARG A 113 -21.91 1.98 20.94
N GLN A 114 -21.62 1.34 22.07
CA GLN A 114 -20.80 1.93 23.14
C GLN A 114 -19.32 2.00 22.80
N ARG A 115 -18.78 0.99 22.10
CA ARG A 115 -17.32 0.82 21.94
C ARG A 115 -16.79 1.26 20.58
N ALA A 116 -17.61 1.17 19.55
CA ALA A 116 -17.25 1.51 18.18
C ALA A 116 -18.17 2.56 17.54
N GLY A 117 -19.29 2.90 18.18
CA GLY A 117 -20.30 3.83 17.65
C GLY A 117 -21.21 3.19 16.60
N ASP A 118 -20.62 2.53 15.61
CA ASP A 118 -21.32 1.86 14.53
C ASP A 118 -20.63 0.54 14.11
N ARG A 119 -21.34 -0.24 13.28
CA ARG A 119 -20.86 -1.55 12.82
C ARG A 119 -19.63 -1.46 11.92
N ARG A 120 -19.54 -0.46 11.05
CA ARG A 120 -18.40 -0.31 10.13
C ARG A 120 -17.14 0.00 10.93
N SER A 121 -17.24 0.89 11.90
CA SER A 121 -16.19 1.21 12.85
C SER A 121 -15.80 -0.02 13.68
N PHE A 122 -16.76 -0.84 14.11
CA PHE A 122 -16.49 -2.09 14.82
C PHE A 122 -15.71 -3.09 13.95
N GLU A 123 -16.12 -3.28 12.70
CA GLU A 123 -15.42 -4.15 11.74
C GLU A 123 -13.98 -3.66 11.49
N ALA A 124 -13.77 -2.35 11.36
CA ALA A 124 -12.43 -1.76 11.20
C ALA A 124 -11.55 -1.98 12.46
N MET A 125 -12.10 -1.81 13.66
CA MET A 125 -11.40 -2.07 14.92
C MET A 125 -11.02 -3.54 15.09
N LEU A 126 -11.87 -4.47 14.62
CA LEU A 126 -11.57 -5.90 14.61
C LEU A 126 -10.54 -6.29 13.57
N ALA A 127 -10.54 -5.65 12.39
CA ALA A 127 -9.54 -5.87 11.34
C ALA A 127 -8.11 -5.54 11.78
N ALA A 128 -7.94 -4.62 12.75
CA ALA A 128 -6.65 -4.37 13.37
C ALA A 128 -6.07 -5.61 14.12
N GLY A 129 -6.92 -6.61 14.42
CA GLY A 129 -6.53 -7.88 15.03
C GLY A 129 -6.40 -9.07 14.06
N GLY A 130 -6.66 -8.89 12.75
CA GLY A 130 -6.53 -9.94 11.75
C GLY A 130 -6.62 -9.40 10.32
N HIS A 131 -5.57 -9.67 9.53
CA HIS A 131 -5.45 -9.21 8.14
C HIS A 131 -6.27 -10.08 7.17
N ASP A 132 -7.25 -9.48 6.48
CA ASP A 132 -7.88 -10.08 5.30
C ASP A 132 -7.53 -9.21 4.08
N GLU A 133 -6.61 -9.72 3.27
CA GLU A 133 -6.04 -9.02 2.11
C GLU A 133 -7.09 -8.54 1.09
N ARG A 134 -8.18 -9.30 0.93
CA ARG A 134 -9.23 -8.97 -0.02
C ARG A 134 -10.03 -7.77 0.45
N ILE A 135 -10.38 -7.75 1.73
CA ILE A 135 -11.12 -6.64 2.33
C ILE A 135 -10.29 -5.37 2.26
N GLU A 136 -9.00 -5.48 2.58
CA GLU A 136 -8.08 -4.36 2.51
C GLU A 136 -7.95 -3.80 1.08
N LEU A 137 -7.89 -4.66 0.07
CA LEU A 137 -7.84 -4.23 -1.33
C LEU A 137 -9.13 -3.51 -1.78
N GLU A 138 -10.30 -4.01 -1.38
CA GLU A 138 -11.59 -3.37 -1.68
C GLU A 138 -11.70 -1.96 -1.06
N GLU A 139 -11.29 -1.78 0.20
CA GLU A 139 -11.27 -0.47 0.87
C GLU A 139 -10.22 0.48 0.24
N ARG A 140 -9.03 -0.03 -0.10
CA ARG A 140 -7.99 0.72 -0.83
C ARG A 140 -8.47 1.19 -2.20
N LYS A 141 -9.19 0.34 -2.93
CA LYS A 141 -9.80 0.70 -4.21
C LYS A 141 -10.88 1.78 -4.06
N ALA A 142 -11.72 1.68 -3.03
CA ALA A 142 -12.70 2.73 -2.71
C ALA A 142 -12.01 4.05 -2.31
N TYR A 143 -10.89 3.97 -1.59
CA TYR A 143 -10.04 5.12 -1.26
C TYR A 143 -9.43 5.75 -2.51
N TYR A 144 -8.90 4.96 -3.45
CA TYR A 144 -8.41 5.43 -4.74
C TYR A 144 -9.49 6.20 -5.50
N GLN A 145 -10.72 5.67 -5.59
CA GLN A 145 -11.83 6.34 -6.28
C GLN A 145 -12.18 7.67 -5.62
N SER A 146 -12.30 7.67 -4.30
CA SER A 146 -12.64 8.87 -3.52
C SER A 146 -11.52 9.92 -3.58
N GLY A 147 -10.27 9.49 -3.39
CA GLY A 147 -9.08 10.32 -3.47
C GLY A 147 -8.89 10.92 -4.87
N SER A 148 -9.14 10.14 -5.93
CA SER A 148 -9.11 10.65 -7.30
C SER A 148 -10.11 11.79 -7.49
N ALA A 149 -11.35 11.61 -7.02
CA ALA A 149 -12.39 12.64 -7.10
C ALA A 149 -12.08 13.89 -6.26
N ILE A 150 -11.55 13.70 -5.05
CA ILE A 150 -11.19 14.80 -4.12
C ILE A 150 -10.00 15.61 -4.64
N TRP A 151 -8.91 14.93 -5.01
CA TRP A 151 -7.67 15.58 -5.46
C TRP A 151 -7.75 16.03 -6.92
N GLY A 152 -8.67 15.45 -7.70
CA GLY A 152 -8.93 15.79 -9.08
C GLY A 152 -7.84 15.30 -10.04
N VAL A 153 -7.10 14.26 -9.65
CA VAL A 153 -6.07 13.60 -10.46
C VAL A 153 -6.07 12.11 -10.18
N ARG A 154 -5.58 11.33 -11.14
CA ARG A 154 -5.31 9.90 -10.97
C ARG A 154 -4.23 9.47 -11.95
N ALA A 155 -3.60 8.32 -11.71
CA ALA A 155 -2.81 7.65 -12.74
C ALA A 155 -3.10 6.15 -12.75
N LYS A 156 -2.77 5.49 -13.86
CA LYS A 156 -2.79 4.03 -13.92
C LYS A 156 -1.65 3.44 -13.10
N MET A 157 -0.47 4.03 -13.20
CA MET A 157 0.71 3.55 -12.51
C MET A 157 1.66 4.66 -12.10
N GLN A 158 2.29 4.51 -10.93
CA GLN A 158 3.52 5.20 -10.56
C GLN A 158 4.67 4.18 -10.51
N MET A 159 5.83 4.54 -11.05
CA MET A 159 7.00 3.65 -11.05
C MET A 159 8.27 4.31 -10.50
N LEU A 160 9.12 3.48 -9.92
CA LEU A 160 10.52 3.77 -9.62
C LEU A 160 11.37 2.56 -10.01
N THR A 161 12.46 2.80 -10.72
CA THR A 161 13.45 1.79 -11.07
C THR A 161 14.81 2.34 -10.76
N LEU A 162 15.59 1.59 -9.99
CA LEU A 162 16.96 1.92 -9.62
C LEU A 162 17.89 0.83 -10.14
N CYS A 163 18.85 1.21 -10.98
CA CYS A 163 19.99 0.34 -11.30
C CYS A 163 21.20 0.83 -10.52
N LEU A 164 21.86 -0.06 -9.78
CA LEU A 164 22.98 0.26 -8.92
C LEU A 164 24.20 -0.52 -9.35
N ARG A 165 25.35 0.17 -9.42
CA ARG A 165 26.65 -0.46 -9.68
C ARG A 165 27.76 0.22 -8.86
N PRO A 166 28.89 -0.45 -8.62
CA PRO A 166 30.09 0.24 -8.13
C PRO A 166 30.45 1.41 -9.06
N SER A 167 30.85 2.55 -8.48
CA SER A 167 31.21 3.72 -9.27
C SER A 167 32.55 3.50 -9.96
N ALA A 168 32.59 3.69 -11.27
CA ALA A 168 33.84 3.59 -12.04
C ALA A 168 34.84 4.70 -11.69
N THR A 169 34.36 5.82 -11.16
CA THR A 169 35.18 7.01 -10.84
C THR A 169 35.45 7.18 -9.35
N MET A 170 34.70 6.50 -8.47
CA MET A 170 34.79 6.63 -7.02
C MET A 170 34.73 5.25 -6.36
N PRO A 171 35.88 4.58 -6.13
CA PRO A 171 35.95 3.16 -5.75
C PRO A 171 35.10 2.75 -4.54
N ASP A 172 34.89 3.64 -3.56
CA ASP A 172 34.11 3.38 -2.34
C ASP A 172 32.64 3.82 -2.43
N ARG A 173 32.15 4.09 -3.64
CA ARG A 173 30.80 4.61 -3.88
C ARG A 173 30.05 3.81 -4.93
N ILE A 174 28.74 3.98 -4.95
CA ILE A 174 27.81 3.37 -5.90
C ILE A 174 27.25 4.48 -6.80
N ASP A 175 27.25 4.21 -8.11
CA ASP A 175 26.49 5.00 -9.07
C ASP A 175 25.05 4.48 -9.11
N VAL A 176 24.10 5.40 -9.27
CA VAL A 176 22.66 5.08 -9.35
C VAL A 176 22.09 5.64 -10.65
N LEU A 177 21.52 4.77 -11.47
CA LEU A 177 20.66 5.16 -12.57
C LEU A 177 19.20 5.05 -12.08
N GLN A 178 18.48 6.17 -12.10
CA GLN A 178 17.11 6.25 -11.62
C GLN A 178 16.16 6.57 -12.76
N LEU A 179 15.11 5.76 -12.86
CA LEU A 179 13.96 6.01 -13.72
C LEU A 179 12.72 6.12 -12.84
N SER A 180 11.93 7.16 -13.03
CA SER A 180 10.69 7.31 -12.27
C SER A 180 9.63 8.01 -13.09
N GLY A 181 8.35 7.80 -12.78
CA GLY A 181 7.31 8.45 -13.54
C GLY A 181 5.91 7.96 -13.27
N PHE A 182 5.00 8.48 -14.10
CA PHE A 182 3.59 8.10 -14.12
C PHE A 182 3.19 7.61 -15.51
N LEU A 183 2.34 6.60 -15.53
CA LEU A 183 1.64 6.14 -16.73
C LEU A 183 0.17 6.49 -16.65
N ASP A 184 -0.36 6.95 -17.78
CA ASP A 184 -1.74 7.42 -17.93
C ASP A 184 -2.16 8.37 -16.79
N PHE A 185 -1.35 9.39 -16.52
CA PHE A 185 -1.69 10.44 -15.56
C PHE A 185 -2.82 11.30 -16.14
N GLU A 186 -3.96 11.30 -15.47
CA GLU A 186 -5.16 12.01 -15.89
C GLU A 186 -5.54 13.08 -14.88
N ARG A 187 -5.97 14.22 -15.40
CA ARG A 187 -6.62 15.28 -14.62
C ARG A 187 -8.13 15.06 -14.67
N LEU A 188 -8.80 15.20 -13.54
CA LEU A 188 -10.26 15.22 -13.46
C LEU A 188 -10.82 16.66 -13.35
N ARG A 189 -9.94 17.65 -13.16
CA ARG A 189 -10.23 19.08 -13.18
C ARG A 189 -9.04 19.85 -13.76
N ALA A 190 -9.30 20.94 -14.49
CA ALA A 190 -8.30 21.60 -15.33
C ALA A 190 -7.17 22.30 -14.54
N ASP A 191 -7.46 22.76 -13.32
CA ASP A 191 -6.59 23.72 -12.60
C ASP A 191 -5.72 23.10 -11.50
N VAL A 192 -5.42 21.79 -11.56
CA VAL A 192 -4.58 21.14 -10.53
C VAL A 192 -3.13 21.10 -10.99
N PRO A 193 -2.22 21.97 -10.52
CA PRO A 193 -0.80 21.64 -10.60
C PRO A 193 -0.53 20.40 -9.75
N TRP A 194 0.32 19.49 -10.23
CA TRP A 194 0.61 18.25 -9.51
C TRP A 194 2.09 18.04 -9.29
N ILE A 195 2.53 18.11 -8.04
CA ILE A 195 3.93 17.95 -7.65
C ILE A 195 4.32 16.48 -7.80
N ILE A 196 5.27 16.24 -8.70
CA ILE A 196 5.81 14.91 -9.00
C ILE A 196 7.19 14.67 -8.37
N ARG A 197 7.90 15.73 -7.99
CA ARG A 197 9.17 15.62 -7.26
C ARG A 197 9.29 16.68 -6.17
N ARG A 198 9.92 16.26 -5.06
CA ARG A 198 10.40 17.11 -3.98
C ARG A 198 11.86 16.77 -3.75
N LEU A 199 12.74 17.72 -3.99
CA LEU A 199 14.18 17.54 -3.85
C LEU A 199 14.68 18.41 -2.70
N TRP A 200 15.25 17.76 -1.69
CA TRP A 200 15.98 18.43 -0.62
C TRP A 200 17.42 18.64 -1.08
N THR A 201 17.87 19.89 -1.11
CA THR A 201 19.28 20.24 -1.27
C THR A 201 19.76 20.77 0.08
N SER A 202 20.58 20.00 0.79
CA SER A 202 21.27 20.51 1.97
C SER A 202 22.46 21.34 1.50
N ASP A 203 22.26 22.65 1.33
CA ASP A 203 23.35 23.61 1.23
C ASP A 203 23.94 23.82 2.62
N THR A 204 24.64 22.80 3.14
CA THR A 204 25.51 22.95 4.30
C THR A 204 26.93 22.83 3.80
N GLU A 205 27.57 23.98 3.58
CA GLU A 205 29.03 24.15 3.49
C GLU A 205 29.73 23.79 4.82
N ALA A 206 29.35 22.68 5.44
CA ALA A 206 29.94 22.19 6.67
C ALA A 206 30.01 20.66 6.62
N GLU A 207 31.20 20.17 6.25
CA GLU A 207 31.77 18.87 6.59
C GLU A 207 30.79 17.69 6.66
N GLY A 208 30.40 17.21 5.48
CA GLY A 208 29.73 15.94 5.27
C GLY A 208 29.62 15.67 3.77
N ASP A 209 30.55 14.85 3.25
CA ASP A 209 30.79 14.52 1.83
C ASP A 209 29.54 13.97 1.09
N THR A 210 28.59 14.83 0.72
CA THR A 210 27.35 14.46 0.01
C THR A 210 27.18 15.20 -1.32
N SER A 211 28.25 15.70 -1.92
CA SER A 211 28.19 16.25 -3.28
C SER A 211 28.22 15.13 -4.33
N PHE A 212 27.19 14.30 -4.40
CA PHE A 212 27.05 13.41 -5.55
C PHE A 212 26.65 14.21 -6.78
N LYS A 213 27.20 13.86 -7.94
CA LYS A 213 26.91 14.55 -9.19
C LYS A 213 25.63 13.97 -9.80
N ARG A 214 24.63 14.82 -10.07
CA ARG A 214 23.40 14.45 -10.76
C ARG A 214 23.41 14.96 -12.20
N THR A 215 23.09 14.10 -13.16
CA THR A 215 23.00 14.47 -14.58
C THR A 215 21.77 13.87 -15.25
N PRO A 216 21.12 14.58 -16.19
CA PRO A 216 20.05 14.01 -17.01
C PRO A 216 20.50 12.77 -17.79
N LEU A 217 19.65 11.75 -17.90
CA LEU A 217 19.87 10.59 -18.78
C LEU A 217 19.81 10.96 -20.27
N CYS A 218 18.94 11.92 -20.60
CA CYS A 218 18.79 12.51 -21.94
C CYS A 218 19.11 14.01 -21.90
N PRO A 219 20.41 14.41 -21.86
CA PRO A 219 20.80 15.82 -21.78
C PRO A 219 20.21 16.71 -22.88
N GLU A 220 20.04 16.15 -24.07
CA GLU A 220 19.45 16.82 -25.24
C GLU A 220 17.98 17.22 -25.05
N ALA A 221 17.27 16.55 -24.13
CA ALA A 221 15.87 16.81 -23.83
C ALA A 221 15.66 17.57 -22.51
N ALA A 222 16.75 17.87 -21.78
CA ALA A 222 16.68 18.56 -20.52
C ALA A 222 16.32 20.05 -20.72
N THR A 223 15.26 20.51 -20.08
CA THR A 223 14.82 21.90 -20.12
C THR A 223 15.26 22.64 -18.86
N GLY A 224 16.45 23.24 -18.90
CA GLY A 224 17.03 23.96 -17.77
C GLY A 224 17.27 23.03 -16.57
N ASN A 225 16.81 23.44 -15.38
CA ASN A 225 16.99 22.67 -14.14
C ASN A 225 15.81 21.74 -13.81
N ALA A 226 14.71 21.79 -14.58
CA ALA A 226 13.53 20.98 -14.35
C ALA A 226 13.84 19.48 -14.42
N LEU A 227 12.99 18.67 -13.78
CA LEU A 227 13.12 17.21 -13.78
C LEU A 227 13.27 16.65 -15.22
N PRO A 228 14.41 16.03 -15.56
CA PRO A 228 14.68 15.61 -16.93
C PRO A 228 13.81 14.42 -17.35
N LEU A 229 13.17 14.57 -18.50
CA LEU A 229 12.32 13.56 -19.12
C LEU A 229 13.13 12.56 -19.96
N VAL A 230 12.56 11.39 -20.21
CA VAL A 230 13.01 10.41 -21.20
C VAL A 230 12.01 10.43 -22.37
N PRO A 231 12.24 11.23 -23.43
CA PRO A 231 11.22 11.56 -24.42
C PRO A 231 10.60 10.36 -25.14
N GLU A 232 11.41 9.34 -25.41
CA GLU A 232 11.05 8.09 -26.09
C GLU A 232 9.92 7.32 -25.38
N PHE A 233 9.75 7.56 -24.07
CA PHE A 233 8.77 6.89 -23.22
C PHE A 233 7.74 7.86 -22.64
N CYS A 234 7.67 9.09 -23.15
CA CYS A 234 6.70 10.10 -22.75
C CYS A 234 5.62 10.30 -23.83
N THR A 235 4.45 10.79 -23.43
CA THR A 235 3.43 11.27 -24.38
C THR A 235 3.98 12.43 -25.22
N GLN A 236 3.54 12.54 -26.48
CA GLN A 236 3.85 13.65 -27.36
C GLN A 236 2.60 14.53 -27.58
N PRO A 237 2.71 15.87 -27.48
CA PRO A 237 3.90 16.63 -27.11
C PRO A 237 4.35 16.36 -25.66
N LEU A 238 5.64 16.55 -25.38
CA LEU A 238 6.21 16.28 -24.07
C LEU A 238 5.47 17.03 -22.95
N PRO A 239 5.21 16.37 -21.79
CA PRO A 239 4.63 17.04 -20.63
C PRO A 239 5.51 18.22 -20.19
N ALA A 240 4.90 19.40 -20.00
CA ALA A 240 5.61 20.55 -19.46
C ALA A 240 5.82 20.38 -17.95
N ILE A 241 7.07 20.47 -17.51
CA ILE A 241 7.47 20.41 -16.10
C ILE A 241 7.90 21.80 -15.64
N ASN A 242 7.21 22.34 -14.64
CA ASN A 242 7.63 23.58 -14.00
C ASN A 242 8.44 23.23 -12.75
N GLN A 243 9.54 23.96 -12.53
CA GLN A 243 10.31 23.87 -11.31
C GLN A 243 10.22 25.17 -10.52
N PHE A 244 10.06 25.06 -9.21
CA PHE A 244 10.10 26.20 -8.30
C PHE A 244 10.73 25.80 -6.96
N LYS A 245 11.32 26.78 -6.26
CA LYS A 245 11.83 26.59 -4.89
C LYS A 245 10.77 27.08 -3.91
N GLY A 246 10.36 26.21 -2.98
CA GLY A 246 9.44 26.60 -1.92
C GLY A 246 10.12 27.39 -0.81
N ASP A 247 9.33 28.04 0.04
CA ASP A 247 9.83 28.84 1.18
C ASP A 247 10.62 28.00 2.20
N ASN A 248 10.41 26.68 2.20
CA ASN A 248 11.15 25.71 3.00
C ASN A 248 12.51 25.32 2.39
N GLY A 249 12.91 25.93 1.28
CA GLY A 249 14.15 25.63 0.57
C GLY A 249 14.10 24.39 -0.32
N VAL A 250 12.99 23.63 -0.32
CA VAL A 250 12.80 22.44 -1.15
C VAL A 250 12.57 22.84 -2.60
N ILE A 251 13.20 22.12 -3.53
CA ILE A 251 12.94 22.27 -4.95
C ILE A 251 11.79 21.35 -5.32
N TYR A 252 10.77 21.90 -5.96
CA TYR A 252 9.57 21.20 -6.41
C TYR A 252 9.53 21.14 -7.92
N ASP A 253 9.16 19.99 -8.46
CA ASP A 253 8.78 19.87 -9.87
C ASP A 253 7.33 19.44 -9.95
N GLU A 254 6.58 20.13 -10.79
CA GLU A 254 5.17 19.90 -11.04
C GLU A 254 4.92 19.63 -12.53
N ILE A 255 4.00 18.72 -12.80
CA ILE A 255 3.41 18.63 -14.14
C ILE A 255 2.49 19.85 -14.29
N ALA A 256 2.75 20.67 -15.30
CA ALA A 256 1.97 21.85 -15.61
C ALA A 256 0.48 21.50 -15.87
N PRO A 257 -0.46 22.40 -15.58
CA PRO A 257 -1.87 22.22 -15.90
C PRO A 257 -2.08 21.82 -17.37
N GLY A 258 -3.16 21.08 -17.64
CA GLY A 258 -3.42 20.52 -18.97
C GLY A 258 -4.87 20.08 -19.15
N ALA A 259 -5.14 19.43 -20.29
CA ALA A 259 -6.47 18.92 -20.60
C ALA A 259 -6.96 17.89 -19.56
N VAL A 260 -8.29 17.75 -19.48
CA VAL A 260 -8.99 16.91 -18.50
C VAL A 260 -9.47 15.61 -19.14
N GLY A 261 -9.52 14.54 -18.36
CA GLY A 261 -9.99 13.22 -18.76
C GLY A 261 -8.96 12.46 -19.60
N LYS A 262 -9.44 11.42 -20.28
CA LYS A 262 -8.59 10.51 -21.07
C LYS A 262 -7.85 11.20 -22.21
N ASP A 263 -8.48 12.19 -22.84
CA ASP A 263 -7.88 12.96 -23.94
C ASP A 263 -6.70 13.81 -23.46
N GLY A 264 -6.65 14.14 -22.15
CA GLY A 264 -5.54 14.81 -21.50
C GLY A 264 -4.59 13.87 -20.75
N SER A 265 -4.70 12.56 -20.95
CA SER A 265 -3.83 11.57 -20.30
C SER A 265 -2.38 11.72 -20.76
N VAL A 266 -1.44 11.74 -19.81
CA VAL A 266 -0.01 11.85 -20.11
C VAL A 266 0.79 10.75 -19.44
N THR A 267 1.72 10.17 -20.18
CA THR A 267 2.81 9.37 -19.63
C THR A 267 4.03 10.26 -19.48
N CYS A 268 4.59 10.30 -18.28
CA CYS A 268 5.71 11.16 -17.91
C CYS A 268 6.78 10.30 -17.24
N ILE A 269 7.83 9.96 -18.00
CA ILE A 269 8.97 9.18 -17.53
C ILE A 269 10.20 10.08 -17.43
N THR A 270 10.92 9.96 -16.33
CA THR A 270 12.07 10.79 -15.97
C THR A 270 13.30 9.91 -15.78
N GLY A 271 14.48 10.46 -16.04
CA GLY A 271 15.73 9.70 -16.01
C GLY A 271 16.91 10.54 -15.54
N GLU A 272 17.55 10.10 -14.46
CA GLU A 272 18.73 10.76 -13.88
C GLU A 272 19.82 9.73 -13.57
N LEU A 273 21.07 10.16 -13.76
CA LEU A 273 22.26 9.45 -13.31
C LEU A 273 22.84 10.19 -12.11
N TYR A 274 23.12 9.46 -11.05
CA TYR A 274 23.78 9.93 -9.85
C TYR A 274 25.14 9.24 -9.72
N THR A 275 26.23 10.00 -9.84
CA THR A 275 27.60 9.47 -9.74
C THR A 275 28.09 9.53 -8.29
N GLY A 276 28.55 8.39 -7.76
CA GLY A 276 29.06 8.25 -6.39
C GLY A 276 28.06 8.60 -5.29
N ALA A 277 26.78 8.28 -5.51
CA ALA A 277 25.66 8.72 -4.69
C ALA A 277 25.59 8.07 -3.32
N ILE A 278 25.97 6.80 -3.23
CA ILE A 278 25.76 5.97 -2.04
C ILE A 278 27.09 5.34 -1.62
N PRO A 279 27.41 5.25 -0.31
CA PRO A 279 28.58 4.49 0.15
C PRO A 279 28.48 3.01 -0.24
N LEU A 280 29.58 2.45 -0.75
CA LEU A 280 29.63 1.05 -1.18
C LEU A 280 29.61 0.06 0.00
N HIS A 281 30.24 0.44 1.11
CA HIS A 281 30.52 -0.46 2.23
C HIS A 281 29.64 -0.17 3.45
N ARG A 282 29.48 -1.22 4.26
CA ARG A 282 28.86 -1.13 5.58
C ARG A 282 29.74 -0.27 6.51
N SER A 283 29.12 0.64 7.26
CA SER A 283 29.75 1.37 8.37
C SER A 283 28.81 1.39 9.59
N PRO A 284 29.24 1.87 10.77
CA PRO A 284 28.34 2.07 11.91
C PRO A 284 27.14 2.98 11.58
N GLU A 285 27.34 3.94 10.68
CA GLU A 285 26.33 4.90 10.20
C GLU A 285 25.56 4.38 8.97
N ASN A 286 26.14 3.46 8.19
CA ASN A 286 25.55 2.87 6.99
C ASN A 286 25.43 1.34 7.13
N THR A 287 24.35 0.87 7.75
CA THR A 287 24.20 -0.55 8.11
C THR A 287 23.28 -1.35 7.19
N PHE A 288 22.46 -0.69 6.37
CA PHE A 288 21.52 -1.32 5.44
C PHE A 288 21.25 -0.38 4.26
N GLY A 289 20.88 -0.94 3.11
CA GLY A 289 20.39 -0.18 1.97
C GLY A 289 18.89 0.05 2.12
N ARG A 290 18.44 1.30 1.97
CA ARG A 290 17.01 1.67 2.02
C ARG A 290 16.68 2.61 0.87
N TYR A 291 15.66 2.23 0.11
CA TYR A 291 15.21 2.98 -1.07
C TYR A 291 13.71 3.20 -0.96
N GLU A 292 13.26 4.41 -1.31
CA GLU A 292 11.91 4.88 -0.99
C GLU A 292 11.19 5.40 -2.22
N LEU A 293 9.94 4.96 -2.38
CA LEU A 293 8.99 5.51 -3.33
C LEU A 293 7.82 6.14 -2.56
N VAL A 294 7.77 7.47 -2.59
CA VAL A 294 6.70 8.24 -1.96
C VAL A 294 5.46 8.27 -2.87
N LEU A 295 4.34 7.79 -2.34
CA LEU A 295 3.06 7.62 -3.03
C LEU A 295 2.08 8.68 -2.53
N ARG A 296 1.97 9.78 -3.28
CA ARG A 296 1.03 10.89 -3.00
C ARG A 296 -0.06 11.03 -4.06
N THR A 297 0.13 10.40 -5.22
CA THR A 297 -0.84 10.38 -6.33
C THR A 297 -1.76 9.18 -6.19
N PRO A 298 -3.09 9.35 -6.29
CA PRO A 298 -3.99 8.21 -6.44
C PRO A 298 -3.62 7.41 -7.69
N VAL A 299 -3.12 6.19 -7.52
CA VAL A 299 -2.74 5.30 -8.61
C VAL A 299 -3.39 3.93 -8.49
N GLU A 300 -3.65 3.27 -9.62
CA GLU A 300 -4.18 1.89 -9.60
C GLU A 300 -3.09 0.88 -9.22
N SER A 301 -1.84 1.14 -9.61
CA SER A 301 -0.71 0.24 -9.36
C SER A 301 0.61 0.98 -9.17
N VAL A 302 1.55 0.31 -8.49
CA VAL A 302 2.92 0.78 -8.27
C VAL A 302 3.89 -0.30 -8.71
N LEU A 303 4.96 0.10 -9.42
CA LEU A 303 6.11 -0.76 -9.74
C LEU A 303 7.36 -0.18 -9.10
N PHE A 304 8.02 -0.93 -8.24
CA PHE A 304 9.30 -0.52 -7.69
C PHE A 304 10.33 -1.64 -7.91
N ASP A 305 11.23 -1.38 -8.85
CA ASP A 305 12.31 -2.28 -9.26
C ASP A 305 13.67 -1.79 -8.75
N ILE A 306 14.49 -2.73 -8.28
CA ILE A 306 15.90 -2.52 -7.98
C ILE A 306 16.72 -3.57 -8.73
N TYR A 307 17.67 -3.10 -9.55
CA TYR A 307 18.64 -3.91 -10.27
C TYR A 307 20.02 -3.70 -9.66
N LEU A 308 20.59 -4.74 -9.05
CA LEU A 308 21.93 -4.71 -8.48
C LEU A 308 22.93 -5.33 -9.43
N HIS A 309 23.99 -4.61 -9.76
CA HIS A 309 25.13 -5.14 -10.50
C HIS A 309 25.71 -6.37 -9.78
N GLU A 310 26.25 -7.31 -10.54
CA GLU A 310 26.78 -8.55 -10.00
C GLU A 310 27.97 -8.37 -9.05
N ASP A 311 28.62 -7.22 -9.07
CA ASP A 311 29.69 -6.85 -8.13
C ASP A 311 29.18 -6.42 -6.75
N LEU A 312 27.89 -6.11 -6.61
CA LEU A 312 27.25 -5.75 -5.34
C LEU A 312 26.78 -6.99 -4.57
N ARG A 313 27.59 -8.05 -4.50
CA ARG A 313 27.20 -9.35 -3.90
C ARG A 313 26.99 -9.32 -2.38
N HIS A 314 27.56 -8.32 -1.71
CA HIS A 314 27.43 -8.11 -0.28
C HIS A 314 26.08 -7.52 0.14
N PHE A 315 25.28 -7.03 -0.81
CA PHE A 315 23.89 -6.64 -0.56
C PHE A 315 22.99 -7.90 -0.53
N SER A 316 22.27 -8.10 0.58
CA SER A 316 21.33 -9.22 0.72
C SER A 316 20.07 -9.03 -0.13
N ASP A 317 19.13 -9.95 0.00
CA ASP A 317 17.83 -9.80 -0.64
C ASP A 317 17.03 -8.63 -0.08
N PHE A 318 16.24 -8.04 -0.96
CA PHE A 318 15.32 -6.99 -0.58
C PHE A 318 14.05 -7.54 0.07
N LYS A 319 13.65 -6.84 1.13
CA LYS A 319 12.28 -6.85 1.64
C LYS A 319 11.62 -5.52 1.32
N TYR A 320 10.31 -5.51 1.20
CA TYR A 320 9.55 -4.28 1.07
C TYR A 320 8.55 -4.11 2.20
N SER A 321 8.31 -2.87 2.60
CA SER A 321 7.32 -2.50 3.62
C SER A 321 6.62 -1.20 3.21
N VAL A 322 5.45 -0.94 3.80
CA VAL A 322 4.68 0.28 3.51
C VAL A 322 4.45 1.07 4.78
N PHE A 323 4.75 2.36 4.72
CA PHE A 323 4.59 3.30 5.82
C PHE A 323 3.54 4.36 5.50
N GLY A 324 2.73 4.72 6.50
CA GLY A 324 1.78 5.84 6.40
C GLY A 324 2.49 7.18 6.56
N LEU A 325 2.24 8.13 5.66
CA LEU A 325 2.80 9.48 5.72
C LEU A 325 1.76 10.55 6.16
N LEU A 326 0.59 10.12 6.65
CA LEU A 326 -0.49 11.03 7.05
C LEU A 326 -0.08 12.03 8.14
N GLU A 327 0.78 11.62 9.07
CA GLU A 327 1.21 12.47 10.17
C GLU A 327 2.41 13.36 9.82
N ASP A 328 2.95 13.24 8.60
CA ASP A 328 4.16 13.93 8.12
C ASP A 328 5.26 14.01 9.20
N ARG A 329 5.43 12.91 9.96
CA ARG A 329 6.34 12.90 11.11
C ARG A 329 7.73 13.29 10.60
N PRO A 330 8.35 14.37 11.13
CA PRO A 330 9.64 14.81 10.64
C PRO A 330 10.67 13.71 10.88
N GLY A 331 11.03 13.03 9.79
CA GLY A 331 12.08 12.02 9.72
C GLY A 331 13.31 12.60 9.06
N VAL A 332 13.83 13.70 9.59
CA VAL A 332 15.09 14.25 9.10
C VAL A 332 16.23 13.43 9.73
N GLY A 333 16.80 12.51 8.96
CA GLY A 333 18.00 11.76 9.33
C GLY A 333 17.75 10.67 10.37
N VAL A 334 18.46 9.55 10.21
CA VAL A 334 18.45 8.36 11.08
C VAL A 334 17.19 7.48 10.94
N GLY A 335 16.97 6.91 9.75
CA GLY A 335 16.46 5.54 9.48
C GLY A 335 15.30 4.93 10.31
N LYS A 336 14.53 5.71 11.07
CA LYS A 336 13.56 5.24 12.09
C LYS A 336 12.28 6.07 12.15
N SER A 337 11.99 6.88 11.13
CA SER A 337 10.79 7.74 11.17
C SER A 337 9.48 6.95 11.17
N HIS A 338 9.53 5.64 10.90
CA HIS A 338 8.36 4.78 10.87
C HIS A 338 8.64 3.41 11.52
N ASP A 339 8.75 3.36 12.85
CA ASP A 339 8.91 2.08 13.58
C ASP A 339 7.72 1.12 13.46
N ARG A 340 6.63 1.54 12.81
CA ARG A 340 5.42 0.74 12.62
C ARG A 340 4.92 0.86 11.18
N PRO A 341 5.25 -0.09 10.31
CA PRO A 341 4.69 -0.11 8.97
C PRO A 341 3.18 -0.39 9.03
N VAL A 342 2.45 0.18 8.07
CA VAL A 342 1.05 -0.14 7.80
C VAL A 342 0.94 -1.53 7.15
N MET A 343 1.90 -1.87 6.29
CA MET A 343 2.08 -3.24 5.78
C MET A 343 3.44 -3.78 6.23
N PRO A 344 3.47 -4.87 7.03
CA PRO A 344 4.71 -5.43 7.54
C PRO A 344 5.64 -5.86 6.40
N ALA A 345 6.93 -6.02 6.72
CA ALA A 345 7.94 -6.39 5.75
C ALA A 345 7.61 -7.73 5.06
N GLN A 346 7.68 -7.76 3.74
CA GLN A 346 7.51 -8.92 2.88
C GLN A 346 8.73 -9.09 1.98
N ASP A 347 9.02 -10.31 1.53
CA ASP A 347 10.11 -10.53 0.59
C ASP A 347 9.78 -9.90 -0.77
N ALA A 348 10.72 -9.15 -1.34
CA ALA A 348 10.58 -8.66 -2.70
C ALA A 348 10.69 -9.83 -3.69
N MET A 349 9.96 -9.74 -4.79
CA MET A 349 10.02 -10.74 -5.85
C MET A 349 11.40 -10.70 -6.50
N ARG A 350 12.17 -11.79 -6.37
CA ARG A 350 13.42 -11.98 -7.12
C ARG A 350 13.10 -12.16 -8.60
N LEU A 351 13.71 -11.35 -9.46
CA LEU A 351 13.57 -11.41 -10.92
C LEU A 351 14.59 -12.34 -11.58
N GLY A 352 15.52 -12.93 -10.81
CA GLY A 352 16.56 -13.82 -11.32
C GLY A 352 17.86 -13.11 -11.70
N GLN A 353 18.79 -13.88 -12.30
CA GLN A 353 20.07 -13.44 -12.84
C GLN A 353 20.35 -14.29 -14.11
N PRO A 354 20.22 -13.73 -15.33
CA PRO A 354 19.85 -12.35 -15.62
C PRO A 354 18.42 -12.02 -15.16
N ALA A 355 18.15 -10.75 -14.86
CA ALA A 355 16.84 -10.32 -14.38
C ALA A 355 15.76 -10.42 -15.48
N ILE A 356 14.63 -11.06 -15.16
CA ILE A 356 13.43 -11.08 -16.00
C ILE A 356 12.64 -9.78 -15.76
N ILE A 357 12.88 -8.78 -16.60
CA ILE A 357 12.36 -7.40 -16.43
C ILE A 357 10.85 -7.29 -16.74
N GLN A 358 10.28 -8.22 -17.51
CA GLN A 358 8.91 -8.14 -18.00
C GLN A 358 7.91 -7.89 -16.87
N SER A 359 7.00 -6.95 -17.07
CA SER A 359 5.90 -6.66 -16.15
C SER A 359 4.58 -6.63 -16.90
N ASN A 360 3.55 -7.26 -16.33
CA ASN A 360 2.18 -7.15 -16.84
C ASN A 360 1.58 -5.76 -16.61
N ARG A 361 2.21 -4.93 -15.76
CA ARG A 361 1.75 -3.58 -15.44
C ARG A 361 2.27 -2.54 -16.43
N PHE A 362 3.48 -2.76 -16.93
CA PHE A 362 4.14 -1.88 -17.89
C PHE A 362 4.91 -2.70 -18.93
N GLY A 363 4.31 -2.87 -20.11
CA GLY A 363 4.86 -3.71 -21.18
C GLY A 363 6.18 -3.19 -21.76
N GLU A 364 6.43 -1.87 -21.72
CA GLU A 364 7.66 -1.26 -22.23
C GLU A 364 8.81 -1.29 -21.20
N GLN A 365 8.60 -1.84 -19.99
CA GLN A 365 9.61 -1.84 -18.93
C GLN A 365 10.96 -2.43 -19.40
N PRO A 366 11.04 -3.56 -20.12
CA PRO A 366 12.32 -4.06 -20.63
C PRO A 366 13.02 -3.06 -21.56
N ARG A 367 12.27 -2.49 -22.52
CA ARG A 367 12.81 -1.52 -23.48
C ARG A 367 13.29 -0.24 -22.79
N LEU A 368 12.56 0.23 -21.78
CA LEU A 368 12.95 1.40 -20.99
C LEU A 368 14.25 1.16 -20.22
N VAL A 369 14.39 0.02 -19.55
CA VAL A 369 15.59 -0.30 -18.77
C VAL A 369 16.81 -0.49 -19.68
N GLU A 370 16.67 -1.24 -20.77
CA GLU A 370 17.74 -1.44 -21.75
C GLU A 370 18.18 -0.11 -22.38
N TYR A 371 17.23 0.71 -22.83
CA TYR A 371 17.51 2.05 -23.35
C TYR A 371 18.26 2.90 -22.33
N ALA A 372 17.85 2.86 -21.06
CA ALA A 372 18.48 3.66 -20.01
C ALA A 372 19.90 3.20 -19.69
N LEU A 373 20.16 1.89 -19.65
CA LEU A 373 21.51 1.35 -19.45
C LEU A 373 22.43 1.73 -20.61
N GLU A 374 21.95 1.59 -21.85
CA GLU A 374 22.70 2.00 -23.06
C GLU A 374 23.04 3.51 -23.01
N ARG A 375 22.04 4.35 -22.73
CA ARG A 375 22.22 5.80 -22.61
C ARG A 375 23.16 6.21 -21.48
N ALA A 376 23.20 5.44 -20.40
CA ALA A 376 24.14 5.65 -19.30
C ALA A 376 25.55 5.15 -19.61
N GLY A 377 25.76 4.41 -20.71
CA GLY A 377 27.01 3.73 -21.02
C GLY A 377 27.32 2.59 -20.04
N TRP A 378 26.28 1.92 -19.54
CA TRP A 378 26.38 0.80 -18.61
C TRP A 378 26.26 -0.52 -19.38
N GLU A 379 26.61 -1.61 -18.70
CA GLU A 379 26.51 -2.96 -19.23
C GLU A 379 25.05 -3.38 -19.43
N SER A 380 24.84 -4.45 -20.20
CA SER A 380 23.52 -5.09 -20.36
C SER A 380 22.92 -5.43 -19.01
N ILE A 381 21.58 -5.51 -18.97
CA ILE A 381 20.85 -5.98 -17.80
C ILE A 381 21.29 -7.39 -17.34
N ASP A 382 21.92 -8.17 -18.22
CA ASP A 382 22.43 -9.49 -17.87
C ASP A 382 23.46 -9.48 -16.73
N ALA A 383 24.16 -8.36 -16.53
CA ALA A 383 25.10 -8.14 -15.43
C ALA A 383 24.40 -7.82 -14.10
N PHE A 384 23.06 -7.75 -14.09
CA PHE A 384 22.27 -7.34 -12.93
C PHE A 384 21.35 -8.46 -12.44
N ARG A 385 21.20 -8.54 -11.11
CA ARG A 385 20.11 -9.27 -10.47
C ARG A 385 19.00 -8.30 -10.08
N GLY A 386 17.74 -8.70 -10.29
CA GLY A 386 16.59 -7.83 -10.10
C GLY A 386 15.71 -8.20 -8.90
N TYR A 387 15.10 -7.19 -8.29
CA TYR A 387 14.10 -7.30 -7.24
C TYR A 387 12.93 -6.40 -7.56
N ARG A 388 11.71 -6.87 -7.33
CA ARG A 388 10.48 -6.13 -7.60
C ARG A 388 9.55 -6.14 -6.40
N SER A 389 8.98 -4.98 -6.10
CA SER A 389 7.77 -4.86 -5.29
C SER A 389 6.65 -4.25 -6.12
N GLU A 390 5.45 -4.79 -5.97
CA GLU A 390 4.23 -4.29 -6.60
C GLU A 390 3.19 -4.01 -5.53
N LEU A 391 2.41 -2.94 -5.73
CA LEU A 391 1.33 -2.58 -4.84
C LEU A 391 0.13 -2.08 -5.63
N GLU A 392 -1.05 -2.66 -5.38
CA GLU A 392 -2.31 -2.19 -5.96
C GLU A 392 -3.00 -1.17 -5.05
N TYR A 393 -3.53 -0.11 -5.66
CA TYR A 393 -4.34 0.94 -5.00
C TYR A 393 -3.75 1.44 -3.66
N PRO A 394 -2.51 1.96 -3.62
CA PRO A 394 -1.93 2.46 -2.36
C PRO A 394 -2.82 3.54 -1.72
N ALA A 395 -3.02 3.49 -0.39
CA ALA A 395 -3.81 4.50 0.32
C ALA A 395 -2.97 5.74 0.62
N THR A 396 -2.81 6.61 -0.38
CA THR A 396 -1.98 7.81 -0.28
C THR A 396 -2.38 8.74 0.87
N PRO A 397 -1.43 9.41 1.57
CA PRO A 397 0.00 9.40 1.31
C PRO A 397 0.70 8.22 2.02
N TRP A 398 1.39 7.39 1.23
CA TRP A 398 2.18 6.25 1.69
C TRP A 398 3.64 6.37 1.23
N CYS A 399 4.53 5.60 1.85
CA CYS A 399 5.88 5.35 1.38
C CYS A 399 6.07 3.84 1.22
N LEU A 400 6.35 3.40 0.00
CA LEU A 400 6.80 2.03 -0.27
C LEU A 400 8.32 2.02 -0.16
N THR A 401 8.86 1.20 0.72
CA THR A 401 10.30 1.12 0.98
C THR A 401 10.80 -0.25 0.59
N MET A 402 11.95 -0.33 -0.08
CA MET A 402 12.73 -1.55 -0.28
C MET A 402 14.02 -1.47 0.53
N GLU A 403 14.26 -2.48 1.37
CA GLU A 403 15.38 -2.55 2.30
C GLU A 403 16.16 -3.86 2.17
N CYS A 404 17.48 -3.81 2.29
CA CYS A 404 18.35 -4.98 2.34
C CYS A 404 19.52 -4.75 3.31
N ASP A 405 20.04 -5.82 3.89
CA ASP A 405 21.24 -5.76 4.70
C ASP A 405 22.49 -5.65 3.83
N ILE A 406 23.49 -4.91 4.32
CA ILE A 406 24.83 -4.85 3.71
C ILE A 406 25.75 -5.72 4.55
N ALA A 407 26.27 -6.83 3.99
CA ALA A 407 27.20 -7.70 4.69
C ALA A 407 28.51 -6.95 5.03
N GLN A 408 29.17 -7.36 6.12
CA GLN A 408 30.56 -6.95 6.35
C GLN A 408 31.42 -7.58 5.25
N ALA A 409 32.14 -6.73 4.50
CA ALA A 409 33.08 -7.17 3.46
C ALA A 409 34.31 -7.84 4.07
#